data_AF-A0A962Y9X6-F1
#
_entry.id   AF-A0A962Y9X6-F1
#
_cell.length_a   1.000
_cell.length_b   1.000
_cell.length_c   1.000
_cell.angle_alpha   90.00
_cell.angle_beta   90.00
_cell.angle_gamma   90.00
#
_symmetry.space_group_name_H-M   'P 1'
#
loop_
_entity.id
_entity.type
_entity.pdbx_description
1 polymer ?
#
loop_
_entity_poly.entity_id
_entity_poly.type
_entity_poly.pdbx_seq_one_letter_code
_entity_poly.pdbx_strand_id
1 'polypeptide(L)'
;MARTGISFDDVKTAATALLSRGEAPTIQRIREFLGTGSNTTISAHLKRWQNERSSDTQVNRLPPAIPQNLLPALEVFWQSALEQAENTFAHYREELQQAHEQVVQERDAALAQCHELEQKLDRKAHTLQTLNTRLQISDKELQQVRDTAQSLQIHCAELEQQRQALQHTLKTCEQTLAQTHNEHNARLAACREEAREQLQQERARQQASAQHWRQHLEELRTEHRQREQHWSGLLQVAEQRRQEQQQTQQDQQQQWQAQLTQLQTALLEAQTKNATLSEQTRATQARLADTEQRLQDQQSAKENLIRANAVLQQQLEQCAQERQQLQQALAQLQTQIQAQLQAELTARQHAAAAQGEAPDSTG
;
A
#
# COMPACT_ATOMS: atom_id res chain seq x y z
N MET A 1 1.80 -139.19 87.30
CA MET A 1 3.21 -139.64 87.20
C MET A 1 3.95 -139.14 88.42
N ALA A 2 4.55 -140.08 89.15
CA ALA A 2 5.20 -139.84 90.44
C ALA A 2 6.36 -138.87 90.31
N ARG A 3 6.42 -137.90 91.23
CA ARG A 3 7.41 -136.83 91.29
C ARG A 3 8.81 -137.43 91.42
N THR A 4 9.64 -137.22 90.39
CA THR A 4 11.09 -137.47 90.45
C THR A 4 11.67 -136.58 91.54
N GLY A 5 11.93 -137.17 92.71
CA GLY A 5 12.65 -136.51 93.79
C GLY A 5 14.10 -136.28 93.37
N ILE A 6 14.64 -135.10 93.67
CA ILE A 6 16.03 -134.74 93.39
C ILE A 6 16.97 -135.64 94.19
N SER A 7 18.02 -136.14 93.55
CA SER A 7 19.04 -136.96 94.21
C SER A 7 20.06 -136.09 94.96
N PHE A 8 20.72 -136.67 95.95
CA PHE A 8 21.83 -136.03 96.67
C PHE A 8 22.95 -135.58 95.72
N ASP A 9 23.24 -136.38 94.69
CA ASP A 9 24.35 -136.13 93.76
C ASP A 9 24.07 -134.93 92.82
N ASP A 10 22.79 -134.71 92.47
CA ASP A 10 22.36 -133.52 91.72
C ASP A 10 22.60 -132.25 92.54
N VAL A 11 22.26 -132.27 93.83
CA VAL A 11 22.49 -131.15 94.76
C VAL A 11 23.98 -130.92 94.99
N LYS A 12 24.78 -131.98 95.13
CA LYS A 12 26.25 -131.90 95.25
C LYS A 12 26.88 -131.26 94.01
N THR A 13 26.44 -131.67 92.82
CA THR A 13 26.95 -131.14 91.55
C THR A 13 26.59 -129.66 91.40
N ALA A 14 25.33 -129.30 91.66
CA ALA A 14 24.89 -127.91 91.62
C ALA A 14 25.63 -127.01 92.64
N ALA A 15 25.79 -127.48 93.89
CA ALA A 15 26.50 -126.74 94.92
C ALA A 15 27.98 -126.53 94.57
N THR A 16 28.63 -127.54 93.98
CA THR A 16 30.03 -127.45 93.54
C THR A 16 30.18 -126.50 92.35
N ALA A 17 29.25 -126.56 91.39
CA ALA A 17 29.23 -125.66 90.23
C ALA A 17 29.05 -124.19 90.64
N LEU A 18 28.13 -123.90 91.57
CA LEU A 18 27.92 -122.53 92.08
C LEU A 18 29.18 -121.98 92.77
N LEU A 19 29.86 -122.79 93.57
CA LEU A 19 31.11 -122.38 94.22
C LEU A 19 32.27 -122.15 93.23
N SER A 20 32.37 -122.94 92.16
CA SER A 20 33.38 -122.70 91.11
C SER A 20 33.22 -121.35 90.42
N ARG A 21 32.01 -120.76 90.50
CA ARG A 21 31.69 -119.43 89.97
C ARG A 21 31.85 -118.31 91.02
N GLY A 22 32.30 -118.64 92.24
CA GLY A 22 32.43 -117.67 93.34
C GLY A 22 31.11 -117.32 94.04
N GLU A 23 30.01 -118.04 93.75
CA GLU A 23 28.70 -117.79 94.36
C GLU A 23 28.41 -118.76 95.52
N ALA A 24 27.75 -118.26 96.57
CA ALA A 24 27.42 -119.08 97.75
C ALA A 24 26.26 -120.06 97.44
N PRO A 25 26.43 -121.38 97.71
CA PRO A 25 25.44 -122.40 97.40
C PRO A 25 24.29 -122.35 98.41
N THR A 26 23.37 -121.39 98.22
CA THR A 26 22.14 -121.25 99.00
C THR A 26 21.03 -122.13 98.40
N ILE A 27 20.06 -122.57 99.24
CA ILE A 27 18.96 -123.47 98.83
C ILE A 27 18.22 -122.93 97.60
N GLN A 28 17.98 -121.62 97.57
CA GLN A 28 17.29 -120.95 96.48
C GLN A 28 18.08 -120.99 95.17
N ARG A 29 19.40 -120.75 95.22
CA ARG A 29 20.28 -120.80 94.04
C ARG A 29 20.47 -122.20 93.48
N ILE A 30 20.54 -123.20 94.36
CA ILE A 30 20.60 -124.60 93.93
C ILE A 30 19.29 -125.00 93.25
N ARG A 31 18.15 -124.52 93.76
CA ARG A 31 16.85 -124.75 93.12
C ARG A 31 16.73 -124.05 91.77
N GLU A 32 17.23 -122.82 91.65
CA GLU A 32 17.31 -122.11 90.36
C GLU A 32 18.20 -122.87 89.38
N PHE A 33 19.33 -123.41 89.83
CA PHE A 33 20.26 -124.17 89.00
C PHE A 33 19.69 -125.52 88.54
N LEU A 34 18.99 -126.24 89.43
CA LEU A 34 18.38 -127.55 89.12
C LEU A 34 16.98 -127.44 88.50
N GLY A 35 16.35 -126.26 88.54
CA GLY A 35 15.04 -125.95 87.97
C GLY A 35 13.84 -126.65 88.63
N THR A 36 14.05 -127.62 89.53
CA THR A 36 13.00 -128.44 90.14
C THR A 36 13.34 -128.76 91.61
N GLY A 37 12.49 -129.52 92.32
CA GLY A 37 12.71 -129.95 93.71
C GLY A 37 12.09 -129.08 94.80
N SER A 38 11.72 -129.71 95.92
CA SER A 38 11.22 -129.00 97.10
C SER A 38 12.38 -128.46 97.94
N ASN A 39 12.19 -127.26 98.51
CA ASN A 39 13.17 -126.62 99.37
C ASN A 39 13.57 -127.50 100.57
N THR A 40 12.67 -128.33 101.07
CA THR A 40 12.93 -129.25 102.18
C THR A 40 13.93 -130.34 101.79
N THR A 41 13.75 -130.98 100.63
CA THR A 41 14.67 -132.03 100.14
C THR A 41 16.03 -131.45 99.76
N ILE A 42 16.06 -130.30 99.09
CA ILE A 42 17.31 -129.59 98.77
C ILE A 42 18.02 -129.17 100.06
N SER A 43 17.31 -128.68 101.08
CA SER A 43 17.93 -128.31 102.36
C SER A 43 18.55 -129.51 103.10
N ALA A 44 17.90 -130.69 103.04
CA ALA A 44 18.41 -131.90 103.67
C ALA A 44 19.67 -132.40 102.96
N HIS A 45 19.66 -132.44 101.62
CA HIS A 45 20.83 -132.83 100.84
C HIS A 45 21.95 -131.79 100.89
N LEU A 46 21.63 -130.49 100.89
CA LEU A 46 22.62 -129.42 101.04
C LEU A 46 23.28 -129.46 102.43
N LYS A 47 22.50 -129.65 103.50
CA LYS A 47 23.08 -129.85 104.85
C LYS A 47 23.94 -131.10 104.91
N ARG A 48 23.50 -132.20 104.30
CA ARG A 48 24.31 -133.42 104.22
C ARG A 48 25.61 -133.19 103.46
N TRP A 49 25.58 -132.47 102.33
CA TRP A 49 26.77 -132.14 101.55
C TRP A 49 27.68 -131.16 102.28
N GLN A 50 27.13 -130.15 102.96
CA GLN A 50 27.89 -129.25 103.82
C GLN A 50 28.55 -129.99 104.98
N ASN A 51 27.87 -130.96 105.59
CA ASN A 51 28.44 -131.80 106.64
C ASN A 51 29.54 -132.72 106.10
N GLU A 52 29.31 -133.43 104.97
CA GLU A 52 30.32 -134.27 104.31
C GLU A 52 31.55 -133.43 103.92
N ARG A 53 31.34 -132.20 103.42
CA ARG A 53 32.44 -131.29 103.09
C ARG A 53 33.10 -130.67 104.31
N SER A 54 32.39 -130.43 105.41
CA SER A 54 32.99 -129.93 106.65
C SER A 54 33.89 -130.98 107.31
N SER A 55 33.55 -132.27 107.16
CA SER A 55 34.43 -133.38 107.55
C SER A 55 35.62 -133.58 106.59
N ASP A 56 35.47 -133.32 105.29
CA ASP A 56 36.56 -133.43 104.29
C ASP A 56 37.46 -132.17 104.22
N THR A 57 36.95 -131.00 104.62
CA THR A 57 37.71 -129.73 104.70
C THR A 57 38.36 -129.54 106.07
N GLN A 58 38.42 -130.61 106.88
CA GLN A 58 39.21 -130.71 108.10
C GLN A 58 40.64 -131.25 107.82
N VAL A 59 41.10 -131.10 106.58
CA VAL A 59 42.49 -131.33 106.14
C VAL A 59 43.06 -130.03 105.59
N ASN A 60 43.09 -128.98 106.42
CA ASN A 60 44.16 -127.98 106.32
C ASN A 60 45.01 -128.10 107.58
N ARG A 61 45.81 -129.17 107.60
CA ARG A 61 46.93 -129.30 108.53
C ARG A 61 47.98 -128.26 108.11
N LEU A 62 47.90 -127.06 108.67
CA LEU A 62 49.15 -126.39 109.05
C LEU A 62 49.58 -127.05 110.38
N PRO A 63 50.72 -127.76 110.44
CA PRO A 63 51.23 -128.25 111.71
C PRO A 63 51.43 -127.07 112.67
N PRO A 64 51.07 -127.16 113.98
CA PRO A 64 51.34 -126.10 114.95
C PRO A 64 52.84 -125.86 115.24
N ALA A 65 53.73 -126.54 114.51
CA ALA A 65 55.15 -126.29 114.48
C ALA A 65 55.71 -126.72 113.12
N ILE A 66 56.06 -125.74 112.28
CA ILE A 66 56.96 -125.98 111.14
C ILE A 66 58.28 -126.50 111.75
N PRO A 67 58.77 -127.70 111.41
CA PRO A 67 60.03 -128.18 111.96
C PRO A 67 61.16 -127.21 111.58
N GLN A 68 62.03 -126.85 112.54
CA GLN A 68 63.12 -125.87 112.34
C GLN A 68 64.00 -126.17 111.11
N ASN A 69 64.05 -127.42 110.67
CA ASN A 69 64.82 -127.87 109.53
C ASN A 69 64.20 -127.48 108.17
N LEU A 70 62.89 -127.16 108.13
CA LEU A 70 62.18 -126.72 106.92
C LEU A 70 62.00 -125.20 106.85
N LEU A 71 62.14 -124.48 107.97
CA LEU A 71 62.14 -123.00 107.99
C LEU A 71 63.12 -122.38 106.98
N PRO A 72 64.40 -122.80 106.88
CA PRO A 72 65.31 -122.19 105.91
C PRO A 72 64.89 -122.46 104.45
N ALA A 73 64.32 -123.63 104.15
CA ALA A 73 63.82 -123.93 102.80
C ALA A 73 62.57 -123.11 102.46
N LEU A 74 61.71 -122.84 103.46
CA LEU A 74 60.51 -122.01 103.32
C LEU A 74 60.86 -120.51 103.23
N GLU A 75 61.87 -120.05 103.96
CA GLU A 75 62.43 -118.70 103.85
C GLU A 75 63.06 -118.47 102.48
N VAL A 76 63.83 -119.41 101.95
CA VAL A 76 64.39 -119.32 100.59
C VAL A 76 63.28 -119.33 99.54
N PHE A 77 62.26 -120.18 99.69
CA PHE A 77 61.10 -120.17 98.78
C PHE A 77 60.35 -118.84 98.86
N TRP A 78 60.08 -118.32 100.06
CA TRP A 78 59.42 -117.05 100.27
C TRP A 78 60.22 -115.86 99.74
N GLN A 79 61.54 -115.84 99.95
CA GLN A 79 62.45 -114.85 99.37
C GLN A 79 62.44 -114.93 97.84
N SER A 80 62.50 -116.12 97.25
CA SER A 80 62.41 -116.28 95.79
C SER A 80 61.06 -115.83 95.23
N ALA A 81 59.97 -116.08 95.97
CA ALA A 81 58.63 -115.65 95.60
C ALA A 81 58.47 -114.12 95.74
N LEU A 82 59.09 -113.52 96.76
CA LEU A 82 59.12 -112.08 96.98
C LEU A 82 59.96 -111.39 95.91
N GLU A 83 61.15 -111.90 95.58
CA GLU A 83 62.00 -111.40 94.49
C GLU A 83 61.31 -111.53 93.14
N GLN A 84 60.61 -112.64 92.87
CA GLN A 84 59.85 -112.81 91.64
C GLN A 84 58.62 -111.88 91.58
N ALA A 85 57.94 -111.65 92.69
CA ALA A 85 56.89 -110.65 92.81
C ALA A 85 57.43 -109.22 92.61
N GLU A 86 58.54 -108.86 93.26
CA GLU A 86 59.17 -107.53 93.12
C GLU A 86 59.65 -107.28 91.69
N ASN A 87 60.27 -108.27 91.04
CA ASN A 87 60.69 -108.18 89.65
C ASN A 87 59.49 -108.04 88.70
N THR A 88 58.41 -108.79 88.91
CA THR A 88 57.19 -108.62 88.11
C THR A 88 56.52 -107.28 88.35
N PHE A 89 56.47 -106.78 89.59
CA PHE A 89 55.98 -105.43 89.89
C PHE A 89 56.85 -104.34 89.29
N ALA A 90 58.18 -104.49 89.32
CA ALA A 90 59.11 -103.56 88.68
C ALA A 90 58.88 -103.52 87.18
N HIS A 91 58.75 -104.68 86.53
CA HIS A 91 58.43 -104.79 85.11
C HIS A 91 57.09 -104.13 84.76
N TYR A 92 56.03 -104.42 85.52
CA TYR A 92 54.72 -103.77 85.33
C TYR A 92 54.78 -102.25 85.56
N ARG A 93 55.59 -101.75 86.50
CA ARG A 93 55.77 -100.31 86.69
C ARG A 93 56.49 -99.67 85.51
N GLU A 94 57.51 -100.32 84.96
CA GLU A 94 58.19 -99.85 83.75
C GLU A 94 57.26 -99.86 82.54
N GLU A 95 56.49 -100.94 82.32
CA GLU A 95 55.49 -101.02 81.25
C GLU A 95 54.42 -99.94 81.39
N LEU A 96 53.87 -99.74 82.60
CA LEU A 96 52.88 -98.69 82.85
C LEU A 96 53.47 -97.30 82.66
N GLN A 97 54.73 -97.08 83.05
CA GLN A 97 55.38 -95.79 82.87
C GLN A 97 55.66 -95.51 81.39
N GLN A 98 56.12 -96.50 80.63
CA GLN A 98 56.27 -96.39 79.17
C GLN A 98 54.91 -96.14 78.49
N ALA A 99 53.86 -96.87 78.88
CA ALA A 99 52.51 -96.65 78.35
C ALA A 99 51.98 -95.25 78.70
N HIS A 100 52.20 -94.76 79.91
CA HIS A 100 51.83 -93.41 80.32
C HIS A 100 52.61 -92.35 79.52
N GLU A 101 53.91 -92.52 79.34
CA GLU A 101 54.74 -91.62 78.53
C GLU A 101 54.27 -91.60 77.06
N GLN A 102 53.93 -92.76 76.48
CA GLN A 102 53.36 -92.84 75.13
C GLN A 102 52.02 -92.09 75.04
N VAL A 103 51.09 -92.33 75.98
CA VAL A 103 49.79 -91.63 75.99
C VAL A 103 49.96 -90.12 76.17
N VAL A 104 50.90 -89.68 77.02
CA VAL A 104 51.20 -88.25 77.18
C VAL A 104 51.77 -87.65 75.90
N GLN A 105 52.69 -88.34 75.22
CA GLN A 105 53.24 -87.90 73.94
C GLN A 105 52.16 -87.82 72.85
N GLU A 106 51.29 -88.82 72.76
CA GLU A 106 50.16 -88.83 71.83
C GLU A 106 49.17 -87.69 72.11
N ARG A 107 48.84 -87.46 73.41
CA ARG A 107 48.01 -86.34 73.84
C ARG A 107 48.64 -85.01 73.45
N ASP A 108 49.92 -84.81 73.73
CA ASP A 108 50.60 -83.54 73.46
C ASP A 108 50.74 -83.29 71.95
N ALA A 109 50.99 -84.33 71.17
CA ALA A 109 50.96 -84.25 69.71
C ALA A 109 49.57 -83.90 69.18
N ALA A 110 48.50 -84.51 69.72
CA ALA A 110 47.13 -84.19 69.35
C ALA A 110 46.75 -82.75 69.73
N LEU A 111 47.13 -82.28 70.93
CA LEU A 111 46.92 -80.89 71.35
C LEU A 111 47.65 -79.90 70.46
N ALA A 112 48.90 -80.19 70.07
CA ALA A 112 49.66 -79.37 69.14
C ALA A 112 48.97 -79.28 67.76
N GLN A 113 48.44 -80.40 67.25
CA GLN A 113 47.68 -80.42 65.99
C GLN A 113 46.37 -79.63 66.10
N CYS A 114 45.61 -79.77 67.20
CA CYS A 114 44.42 -78.98 67.45
C CYS A 114 44.74 -77.48 67.43
N HIS A 115 45.80 -77.07 68.12
CA HIS A 115 46.21 -75.67 68.17
C HIS A 115 46.65 -75.15 66.79
N GLU A 116 47.36 -75.95 65.99
CA GLU A 116 47.74 -75.57 64.63
C GLU A 116 46.50 -75.39 63.73
N LEU A 117 45.50 -76.27 63.87
CA LEU A 117 44.25 -76.18 63.14
C LEU A 117 43.42 -74.96 63.56
N GLU A 118 43.35 -74.66 64.85
CA GLU A 118 42.72 -73.44 65.38
C GLU A 118 43.36 -72.18 64.79
N GLN A 119 44.70 -72.08 64.83
CA GLN A 119 45.42 -70.96 64.22
C GLN A 119 45.15 -70.83 62.71
N LYS A 120 45.04 -71.96 61.99
CA LYS A 120 44.69 -71.96 60.55
C LYS A 120 43.25 -71.49 60.33
N LEU A 121 42.32 -71.90 61.19
CA LEU A 121 40.92 -71.46 61.12
C LEU A 121 40.80 -69.96 61.40
N ASP A 122 41.50 -69.45 62.42
CA ASP A 122 41.50 -68.03 62.76
C ASP A 122 42.08 -67.17 61.62
N ARG A 123 43.19 -67.61 61.02
CA ARG A 123 43.77 -66.94 59.83
C ARG A 123 42.77 -66.89 58.69
N LYS A 124 42.10 -68.01 58.39
CA LYS A 124 41.08 -68.08 57.33
C LYS A 124 39.88 -67.19 57.65
N ALA A 125 39.39 -67.22 58.89
CA ALA A 125 38.29 -66.37 59.34
C ALA A 125 38.65 -64.88 59.17
N HIS A 126 39.86 -64.48 59.56
CA HIS A 126 40.34 -63.12 59.38
C HIS A 126 40.44 -62.72 57.89
N THR A 127 40.94 -63.61 57.03
CA THR A 127 40.97 -63.36 55.58
C THR A 127 39.58 -63.23 54.98
N LEU A 128 38.62 -64.05 55.41
CA LEU A 128 37.23 -63.98 54.95
C LEU A 128 36.57 -62.68 55.41
N GLN A 129 36.82 -62.25 56.64
CA GLN A 129 36.32 -60.97 57.15
C GLN A 129 36.91 -59.78 56.37
N THR A 130 38.20 -59.83 56.06
CA THR A 130 38.88 -58.79 55.26
C THR A 130 38.35 -58.77 53.82
N LEU A 131 38.12 -59.92 53.21
CA LEU A 131 37.53 -60.02 51.88
C LEU A 131 36.07 -59.53 51.87
N ASN A 132 35.28 -59.89 52.87
CA ASN A 132 33.89 -59.45 52.99
C ASN A 132 33.79 -57.93 53.16
N THR A 133 34.65 -57.33 53.99
CA THR A 133 34.71 -55.86 54.14
C THR A 133 35.13 -55.16 52.85
N ARG A 134 36.10 -55.71 52.10
CA ARG A 134 36.47 -55.18 50.78
C ARG A 134 35.33 -55.29 49.76
N LEU A 135 34.62 -56.41 49.74
CA LEU A 135 33.43 -56.58 48.88
C LEU A 135 32.36 -55.54 49.22
N GLN A 136 32.07 -55.33 50.50
CA GLN A 136 31.11 -54.32 50.93
C GLN A 136 31.52 -52.89 50.55
N ILE A 137 32.81 -52.56 50.59
CA ILE A 137 33.32 -51.25 50.14
C ILE A 137 33.14 -51.12 48.63
N SER A 138 33.57 -52.12 47.86
CA SER A 138 33.43 -52.11 46.39
C SER A 138 31.96 -52.05 45.96
N ASP A 139 31.05 -52.73 46.66
CA ASP A 139 29.62 -52.65 46.38
C ASP A 139 29.07 -51.25 46.64
N LYS A 140 29.50 -50.59 47.72
CA LYS A 140 29.11 -49.20 48.00
C LYS A 140 29.64 -48.24 46.92
N GLU A 141 30.88 -48.41 46.49
CA GLU A 141 31.48 -47.61 45.41
C GLU A 141 30.73 -47.82 44.09
N LEU A 142 30.40 -49.07 43.74
CA LEU A 142 29.61 -49.38 42.54
C LEU A 142 28.20 -48.77 42.61
N GLN A 143 27.54 -48.77 43.77
CA GLN A 143 26.26 -48.09 43.93
C GLN A 143 26.39 -46.58 43.75
N GLN A 144 27.39 -45.93 44.35
CA GLN A 144 27.64 -44.50 44.18
C GLN A 144 27.91 -44.13 42.71
N VAL A 145 28.69 -44.93 41.99
CA VAL A 145 28.94 -44.72 40.56
C VAL A 145 27.65 -44.91 39.74
N ARG A 146 26.80 -45.88 40.09
CA ARG A 146 25.50 -46.07 39.43
C ARG A 146 24.56 -44.90 39.69
N ASP A 147 24.46 -44.43 40.92
CA ASP A 147 23.59 -43.31 41.28
C ASP A 147 24.03 -42.01 40.59
N THR A 148 25.35 -41.75 40.57
CA THR A 148 25.91 -40.60 39.86
C THR A 148 25.69 -40.71 38.35
N ALA A 149 25.92 -41.88 37.74
CA ALA A 149 25.66 -42.11 36.33
C ALA A 149 24.17 -41.93 35.98
N GLN A 150 23.25 -42.42 36.81
CA GLN A 150 21.82 -42.21 36.63
C GLN A 150 21.45 -40.72 36.74
N SER A 151 21.97 -40.01 37.74
CA SER A 151 21.73 -38.57 37.89
C SER A 151 22.25 -37.76 36.71
N LEU A 152 23.43 -38.08 36.19
CA LEU A 152 24.00 -37.46 35.00
C LEU A 152 23.18 -37.78 33.75
N GLN A 153 22.68 -39.01 33.61
CA GLN A 153 21.83 -39.40 32.50
C GLN A 153 20.50 -38.64 32.49
N ILE A 154 19.87 -38.48 33.66
CA ILE A 154 18.65 -37.67 33.82
C ILE A 154 18.96 -36.21 33.46
N HIS A 155 20.06 -35.65 33.98
CA HIS A 155 20.43 -34.26 33.69
C HIS A 155 20.75 -34.02 32.21
N CYS A 156 21.44 -34.95 31.54
CA CYS A 156 21.66 -34.89 30.10
C CYS A 156 20.34 -34.92 29.32
N ALA A 157 19.39 -35.77 29.71
CA ALA A 157 18.07 -35.83 29.07
C ALA A 157 17.29 -34.52 29.28
N GLU A 158 17.35 -33.92 30.48
CA GLU A 158 16.74 -32.61 30.77
C GLU A 158 17.37 -31.50 29.91
N LEU A 159 18.70 -31.45 29.82
CA LEU A 159 19.40 -30.48 28.98
C LEU A 159 19.08 -30.67 27.49
N GLU A 160 18.95 -31.91 27.03
CA GLU A 160 18.52 -32.20 25.66
C GLU A 160 17.08 -31.72 25.39
N GLN A 161 16.16 -31.94 26.33
CA GLN A 161 14.79 -31.42 26.24
C GLN A 161 14.77 -29.88 26.23
N GLN A 162 15.53 -29.23 27.12
CA GLN A 162 15.65 -27.77 27.15
C GLN A 162 16.24 -27.23 25.83
N ARG A 163 17.27 -27.89 25.29
CA ARG A 163 17.87 -27.53 24.00
C ARG A 163 16.86 -27.65 22.86
N GLN A 164 16.08 -28.74 22.82
CA GLN A 164 15.04 -28.93 21.81
C GLN A 164 13.92 -27.88 21.93
N ALA A 165 13.49 -27.56 23.15
CA ALA A 165 12.51 -26.52 23.41
C ALA A 165 13.01 -25.14 22.94
N LEU A 166 14.26 -24.77 23.28
CA LEU A 166 14.89 -23.53 22.83
C LEU A 166 15.07 -23.48 21.30
N GLN A 167 15.45 -24.61 20.67
CA GLN A 167 15.53 -24.69 19.21
C GLN A 167 14.16 -24.51 18.55
N HIS A 168 13.10 -25.06 19.15
CA HIS A 168 11.74 -24.85 18.68
C HIS A 168 11.31 -23.38 18.82
N THR A 169 11.53 -22.76 19.99
CA THR A 169 11.17 -21.35 20.20
C THR A 169 11.94 -20.42 19.27
N LEU A 170 13.24 -20.66 19.07
CA LEU A 170 14.05 -19.92 18.10
C LEU A 170 13.49 -20.05 16.68
N LYS A 171 13.20 -21.27 16.21
CA LYS A 171 12.58 -21.48 14.89
C LYS A 171 11.24 -20.77 14.76
N THR A 172 10.38 -20.83 15.77
CA THR A 172 9.09 -20.11 15.74
C THR A 172 9.28 -18.60 15.72
N CYS A 173 10.27 -18.07 16.44
CA CYS A 173 10.58 -16.64 16.46
C CYS A 173 11.18 -16.17 15.12
N GLU A 174 12.05 -16.95 14.50
CA GLU A 174 12.58 -16.69 13.16
C GLU A 174 11.46 -16.70 12.11
N GLN A 175 10.51 -17.65 12.21
CA GLN A 175 9.35 -17.72 11.32
C GLN A 175 8.42 -16.52 11.49
N THR A 176 8.11 -16.11 12.73
CA THR A 176 7.26 -14.92 12.96
C THR A 176 7.96 -13.63 12.55
N LEU A 177 9.28 -13.52 12.75
CA LEU A 177 10.07 -12.39 12.28
C LEU A 177 10.10 -12.33 10.75
N ALA A 178 10.28 -13.47 10.07
CA ALA A 178 10.21 -13.53 8.60
C ALA A 178 8.80 -13.18 8.08
N GLN A 179 7.75 -13.66 8.72
CA GLN A 179 6.36 -13.33 8.37
C GLN A 179 6.09 -11.83 8.51
N THR A 180 6.39 -11.25 9.68
CA THR A 180 6.19 -9.81 9.94
C THR A 180 7.05 -8.95 9.02
N HIS A 181 8.28 -9.36 8.71
CA HIS A 181 9.13 -8.67 7.74
C HIS A 181 8.52 -8.68 6.34
N ASN A 182 8.03 -9.83 5.87
CA ASN A 182 7.37 -9.96 4.58
C ASN A 182 6.07 -9.15 4.51
N GLU A 183 5.25 -9.19 5.57
CA GLU A 183 4.03 -8.37 5.68
C GLU A 183 4.35 -6.88 5.66
N HIS A 184 5.38 -6.45 6.38
CA HIS A 184 5.80 -5.05 6.40
C HIS A 184 6.30 -4.60 5.03
N ASN A 185 7.13 -5.40 4.36
CA ASN A 185 7.61 -5.12 3.01
C ASN A 185 6.46 -5.06 2.00
N ALA A 186 5.47 -5.95 2.10
CA ALA A 186 4.28 -5.93 1.26
C ALA A 186 3.44 -4.67 1.49
N ARG A 187 3.22 -4.27 2.75
CA ARG A 187 2.54 -3.01 3.11
C ARG A 187 3.28 -1.79 2.58
N LEU A 188 4.61 -1.74 2.72
CA LEU A 188 5.43 -0.65 2.17
C LEU A 188 5.36 -0.61 0.64
N ALA A 189 5.36 -1.76 -0.04
CA ALA A 189 5.20 -1.82 -1.49
C ALA A 189 3.83 -1.30 -1.92
N ALA A 190 2.75 -1.74 -1.25
CA ALA A 190 1.39 -1.27 -1.52
C ALA A 190 1.27 0.26 -1.35
N CYS A 191 1.73 0.81 -0.22
CA CYS A 191 1.73 2.26 0.00
C CYS A 191 2.56 3.03 -1.04
N ARG A 192 3.67 2.44 -1.51
CA ARG A 192 4.49 3.05 -2.59
C ARG A 192 3.76 3.06 -3.92
N GLU A 193 3.04 1.99 -4.27
CA GLU A 193 2.23 1.98 -5.50
C GLU A 193 1.05 2.94 -5.40
N GLU A 194 0.30 2.96 -4.28
CA GLU A 194 -0.78 3.92 -4.04
C GLU A 194 -0.29 5.38 -4.18
N ALA A 195 0.86 5.71 -3.58
CA ALA A 195 1.45 7.04 -3.70
C ALA A 195 1.88 7.38 -5.15
N ARG A 196 2.38 6.39 -5.90
CA ARG A 196 2.73 6.57 -7.32
C ARG A 196 1.48 6.80 -8.17
N GLU A 197 0.41 6.04 -7.93
CA GLU A 197 -0.86 6.20 -8.62
C GLU A 197 -1.48 7.56 -8.33
N GLN A 198 -1.49 8.00 -7.06
CA GLN A 198 -1.96 9.34 -6.69
C GLN A 198 -1.15 10.44 -7.40
N LEU A 199 0.18 10.35 -7.40
CA LEU A 199 1.04 11.30 -8.09
C LEU A 199 0.81 11.30 -9.61
N GLN A 200 0.58 10.14 -10.23
CA GLN A 200 0.25 10.05 -11.65
C GLN A 200 -1.11 10.68 -11.96
N GLN A 201 -2.13 10.42 -11.13
CA GLN A 201 -3.44 11.04 -11.27
C GLN A 201 -3.38 12.56 -11.12
N GLU A 202 -2.64 13.06 -10.12
CA GLU A 202 -2.44 14.50 -9.93
C GLU A 202 -1.71 15.13 -11.11
N ARG A 203 -0.63 14.51 -11.59
CA ARG A 203 0.08 14.97 -12.79
C ARG A 203 -0.81 14.98 -14.02
N ALA A 204 -1.63 13.95 -14.23
CA ALA A 204 -2.58 13.90 -15.34
C ALA A 204 -3.64 15.01 -15.22
N ARG A 205 -4.18 15.26 -14.02
CA ARG A 205 -5.11 16.37 -13.75
C ARG A 205 -4.47 17.73 -14.02
N GLN A 206 -3.23 17.93 -13.58
CA GLN A 206 -2.48 19.17 -13.83
C GLN A 206 -2.16 19.36 -15.31
N GLN A 207 -1.82 18.28 -16.03
CA GLN A 207 -1.59 18.34 -17.47
C GLN A 207 -2.89 18.66 -18.23
N ALA A 208 -3.99 18.02 -17.87
CA ALA A 208 -5.30 18.28 -18.48
C ALA A 208 -5.77 19.72 -18.20
N SER A 209 -5.62 20.22 -16.97
CA SER A 209 -5.95 21.61 -16.66
C SER A 209 -5.04 22.60 -17.39
N ALA A 210 -3.73 22.32 -17.47
CA ALA A 210 -2.80 23.14 -18.25
C ALA A 210 -3.14 23.14 -19.75
N GLN A 211 -3.54 22.00 -20.32
CA GLN A 211 -4.00 21.91 -21.70
C GLN A 211 -5.28 22.72 -21.91
N HIS A 212 -6.25 22.58 -21.00
CA HIS A 212 -7.50 23.34 -21.06
C HIS A 212 -7.25 24.86 -21.00
N TRP A 213 -6.41 25.33 -20.08
CA TRP A 213 -6.04 26.75 -20.00
C TRP A 213 -5.30 27.23 -21.24
N ARG A 214 -4.42 26.41 -21.84
CA ARG A 214 -3.76 26.75 -23.11
C ARG A 214 -4.76 26.92 -24.24
N GLN A 215 -5.70 25.99 -24.39
CA GLN A 215 -6.76 26.06 -25.39
C GLN A 215 -7.61 27.32 -25.20
N HIS A 216 -8.05 27.59 -23.97
CA HIS A 216 -8.82 28.80 -23.66
C HIS A 216 -8.03 30.09 -23.95
N LEU A 217 -6.71 30.12 -23.68
CA LEU A 217 -5.86 31.26 -24.03
C LEU A 217 -5.70 31.42 -25.54
N GLU A 218 -5.58 30.33 -26.29
CA GLU A 218 -5.55 30.34 -27.75
C GLU A 218 -6.88 30.83 -28.34
N GLU A 219 -8.01 30.36 -27.82
CA GLU A 219 -9.36 30.83 -28.15
C GLU A 219 -9.50 32.33 -27.89
N LEU A 220 -9.16 32.81 -26.69
CA LEU A 220 -9.19 34.25 -26.39
C LEU A 220 -8.28 35.07 -27.32
N ARG A 221 -7.07 34.58 -27.62
CA ARG A 221 -6.14 35.25 -28.56
C ARG A 221 -6.74 35.32 -29.97
N THR A 222 -7.36 34.24 -30.43
CA THR A 222 -8.01 34.21 -31.74
C THR A 222 -9.23 35.11 -31.78
N GLU A 223 -10.08 35.12 -30.75
CA GLU A 223 -11.19 36.08 -30.62
C GLU A 223 -10.70 37.53 -30.62
N HIS A 224 -9.66 37.84 -29.84
CA HIS A 224 -9.06 39.17 -29.80
C HIS A 224 -8.55 39.56 -31.19
N ARG A 225 -7.82 38.68 -31.88
CA ARG A 225 -7.34 38.92 -33.24
C ARG A 225 -8.48 39.12 -34.23
N GLN A 226 -9.56 38.34 -34.14
CA GLN A 226 -10.74 38.51 -34.98
C GLN A 226 -11.45 39.83 -34.71
N ARG A 227 -11.58 40.23 -33.43
CA ARG A 227 -12.14 41.53 -33.04
C ARG A 227 -11.28 42.67 -33.58
N GLU A 228 -9.96 42.60 -33.42
CA GLU A 228 -9.02 43.60 -33.96
C GLU A 228 -9.12 43.70 -35.48
N GLN A 229 -9.15 42.56 -36.19
CA GLN A 229 -9.33 42.52 -37.64
C GLN A 229 -10.68 43.12 -38.06
N HIS A 230 -11.76 42.77 -37.37
CA HIS A 230 -13.09 43.30 -37.65
C HIS A 230 -13.15 44.82 -37.45
N TRP A 231 -12.64 45.34 -36.33
CA TRP A 231 -12.55 46.78 -36.07
C TRP A 231 -11.67 47.50 -37.08
N SER A 232 -10.53 46.91 -37.46
CA SER A 232 -9.66 47.48 -38.49
C SER A 232 -10.36 47.56 -39.85
N GLY A 233 -11.14 46.53 -40.23
CA GLY A 233 -11.91 46.51 -41.46
C GLY A 233 -13.06 47.53 -41.44
N LEU A 234 -13.79 47.65 -40.33
CA LEU A 234 -14.82 48.68 -40.16
C LEU A 234 -14.24 50.10 -40.25
N LEU A 235 -13.06 50.33 -39.66
CA LEU A 235 -12.35 51.60 -39.74
C LEU A 235 -11.97 51.93 -41.19
N GLN A 236 -11.41 50.96 -41.92
CA GLN A 236 -11.08 51.13 -43.34
C GLN A 236 -12.31 51.47 -44.19
N VAL A 237 -13.43 50.77 -43.98
CA VAL A 237 -14.68 51.08 -44.69
C VAL A 237 -15.22 52.47 -44.31
N ALA A 238 -15.13 52.86 -43.04
CA ALA A 238 -15.53 54.19 -42.59
C ALA A 238 -14.64 55.30 -43.19
N GLU A 239 -13.32 55.07 -43.26
CA GLU A 239 -12.37 55.97 -43.93
C GLU A 239 -12.64 56.07 -45.43
N GLN A 240 -12.88 54.96 -46.11
CA GLN A 240 -13.26 54.94 -47.54
C GLN A 240 -14.56 55.71 -47.78
N ARG A 241 -15.62 55.45 -47.01
CA ARG A 241 -16.88 56.19 -47.10
C ARG A 241 -16.68 57.67 -46.84
N ARG A 242 -15.83 58.04 -45.88
CA ARG A 242 -15.50 59.45 -45.59
C ARG A 242 -14.77 60.09 -46.77
N GLN A 243 -13.83 59.38 -47.40
CA GLN A 243 -13.12 59.85 -48.60
C GLN A 243 -14.08 60.01 -49.79
N GLU A 244 -14.95 59.03 -50.06
CA GLU A 244 -15.99 59.12 -51.10
C GLU A 244 -16.96 60.27 -50.84
N GLN A 245 -17.40 60.46 -49.59
CA GLN A 245 -18.22 61.62 -49.21
C GLN A 245 -17.50 62.95 -49.42
N GLN A 246 -16.21 63.02 -49.08
CA GLN A 246 -15.40 64.22 -49.32
C GLN A 246 -15.24 64.50 -50.82
N GLN A 247 -14.99 63.47 -51.62
CA GLN A 247 -14.90 63.60 -53.08
C GLN A 247 -16.23 64.04 -53.69
N THR A 248 -17.34 63.37 -53.36
CA THR A 248 -18.66 63.78 -53.85
C THR A 248 -19.05 65.20 -53.40
N GLN A 249 -18.69 65.62 -52.18
CA GLN A 249 -18.86 67.00 -51.74
C GLN A 249 -18.01 67.98 -52.54
N GLN A 250 -16.75 67.64 -52.83
CA GLN A 250 -15.87 68.46 -53.67
C GLN A 250 -16.41 68.55 -55.11
N ASP A 251 -16.85 67.45 -55.69
CA ASP A 251 -17.44 67.43 -57.03
C ASP A 251 -18.72 68.27 -57.09
N GLN A 252 -19.60 68.15 -56.08
CA GLN A 252 -20.77 69.01 -55.95
C GLN A 252 -20.37 70.48 -55.81
N GLN A 253 -19.38 70.80 -54.97
CA GLN A 253 -18.89 72.18 -54.84
C GLN A 253 -18.35 72.72 -56.17
N GLN A 254 -17.60 71.92 -56.92
CA GLN A 254 -17.11 72.30 -58.25
C GLN A 254 -18.26 72.48 -59.23
N GLN A 255 -19.27 71.61 -59.22
CA GLN A 255 -20.47 71.76 -60.05
C GLN A 255 -21.25 73.03 -59.67
N TRP A 256 -21.44 73.32 -58.39
CA TRP A 256 -22.08 74.55 -57.92
C TRP A 256 -21.28 75.79 -58.31
N GLN A 257 -19.95 75.75 -58.22
CA GLN A 257 -19.08 76.82 -58.70
C GLN A 257 -19.17 76.99 -60.22
N ALA A 258 -19.23 75.89 -60.98
CA ALA A 258 -19.44 75.92 -62.44
C ALA A 258 -20.81 76.50 -62.80
N GLN A 259 -21.87 76.11 -62.09
CA GLN A 259 -23.21 76.69 -62.29
C GLN A 259 -23.25 78.17 -61.90
N LEU A 260 -22.63 78.57 -60.79
CA LEU A 260 -22.54 79.97 -60.39
C LEU A 260 -21.77 80.79 -61.42
N THR A 261 -20.64 80.29 -61.93
CA THR A 261 -19.89 80.98 -63.00
C THR A 261 -20.70 81.04 -64.30
N GLN A 262 -21.41 79.98 -64.69
CA GLN A 262 -22.32 80.01 -65.83
C GLN A 262 -23.47 81.02 -65.67
N LEU A 263 -24.07 81.10 -64.48
CA LEU A 263 -25.11 82.09 -64.17
C LEU A 263 -24.53 83.51 -64.15
N GLN A 264 -23.33 83.70 -63.64
CA GLN A 264 -22.62 84.98 -63.68
C GLN A 264 -22.31 85.41 -65.12
N THR A 265 -21.83 84.50 -65.97
CA THR A 265 -21.60 84.80 -67.39
C THR A 265 -22.91 85.07 -68.14
N ALA A 266 -23.96 84.29 -67.89
CA ALA A 266 -25.28 84.53 -68.47
C ALA A 266 -25.89 85.87 -68.00
N LEU A 267 -25.66 86.24 -66.74
CA LEU A 267 -26.07 87.55 -66.21
C LEU A 267 -25.29 88.68 -66.88
N LEU A 268 -23.97 88.55 -67.05
CA LEU A 268 -23.15 89.53 -67.77
C LEU A 268 -23.57 89.63 -69.25
N GLU A 269 -23.87 88.52 -69.90
CA GLU A 269 -24.42 88.50 -71.26
C GLU A 269 -25.82 89.14 -71.32
N ALA A 270 -26.68 88.90 -70.33
CA ALA A 270 -27.98 89.54 -70.25
C ALA A 270 -27.84 91.04 -69.98
N GLN A 271 -26.91 91.46 -69.11
CA GLN A 271 -26.60 92.86 -68.83
C GLN A 271 -26.05 93.57 -70.06
N THR A 272 -25.14 92.96 -70.82
CA THR A 272 -24.61 93.52 -72.08
C THR A 272 -25.68 93.55 -73.18
N LYS A 273 -26.53 92.52 -73.30
CA LYS A 273 -27.72 92.54 -74.17
C LYS A 273 -28.69 93.65 -73.78
N ASN A 274 -28.94 93.84 -72.48
CA ASN A 274 -29.84 94.89 -72.01
C ASN A 274 -29.23 96.28 -72.21
N ALA A 275 -27.91 96.44 -72.03
CA ALA A 275 -27.20 97.66 -72.35
C ALA A 275 -27.29 97.98 -73.85
N THR A 276 -27.02 97.01 -74.73
CA THR A 276 -27.13 97.21 -76.18
C THR A 276 -28.57 97.47 -76.63
N LEU A 277 -29.57 96.77 -76.07
CA LEU A 277 -30.98 97.07 -76.31
C LEU A 277 -31.37 98.46 -75.80
N SER A 278 -30.84 98.89 -74.65
CA SER A 278 -31.08 100.25 -74.12
C SER A 278 -30.45 101.33 -75.01
N GLU A 279 -29.26 101.09 -75.55
CA GLU A 279 -28.61 101.96 -76.54
C GLU A 279 -29.40 101.99 -77.85
N GLN A 280 -29.87 100.83 -78.32
CA GLN A 280 -30.73 100.74 -79.50
C GLN A 280 -32.06 101.47 -79.29
N THR A 281 -32.68 101.34 -78.11
CA THR A 281 -33.92 102.03 -77.75
C THR A 281 -33.69 103.54 -77.64
N ARG A 282 -32.56 103.97 -77.08
CA ARG A 282 -32.19 105.39 -77.03
C ARG A 282 -31.90 105.94 -78.43
N ALA A 283 -31.27 105.15 -79.30
CA ALA A 283 -31.00 105.52 -80.69
C ALA A 283 -32.29 105.58 -81.52
N THR A 284 -33.24 104.67 -81.33
CA THR A 284 -34.55 104.73 -81.99
C THR A 284 -35.37 105.89 -81.45
N GLN A 285 -35.39 106.15 -80.14
CA GLN A 285 -36.03 107.33 -79.56
C GLN A 285 -35.43 108.64 -80.09
N ALA A 286 -34.10 108.73 -80.22
CA ALA A 286 -33.44 109.89 -80.82
C ALA A 286 -33.80 110.07 -82.31
N ARG A 287 -33.88 108.97 -83.08
CA ARG A 287 -34.38 109.01 -84.47
C ARG A 287 -35.84 109.41 -84.53
N LEU A 288 -36.66 108.95 -83.60
CA LEU A 288 -38.09 109.28 -83.52
C LEU A 288 -38.26 110.78 -83.22
N ALA A 289 -37.50 111.31 -82.25
CA ALA A 289 -37.46 112.74 -81.96
C ALA A 289 -36.97 113.60 -83.15
N ASP A 290 -35.94 113.16 -83.90
CA ASP A 290 -35.50 113.84 -85.12
C ASP A 290 -36.58 113.80 -86.22
N THR A 291 -37.30 112.68 -86.36
CA THR A 291 -38.43 112.60 -87.31
C THR A 291 -39.63 113.44 -86.89
N GLU A 292 -39.94 113.51 -85.60
CA GLU A 292 -41.00 114.37 -85.07
C GLU A 292 -40.64 115.85 -85.26
N GLN A 293 -39.39 116.23 -85.02
CA GLN A 293 -38.89 117.58 -85.26
C GLN A 293 -38.95 117.95 -86.75
N ARG A 294 -38.52 117.06 -87.65
CA ARG A 294 -38.68 117.25 -89.11
C ARG A 294 -40.15 117.35 -89.54
N LEU A 295 -41.04 116.59 -88.92
CA LEU A 295 -42.47 116.66 -89.21
C LEU A 295 -43.04 118.01 -88.76
N GLN A 296 -42.61 118.53 -87.61
CA GLN A 296 -43.03 119.83 -87.09
C GLN A 296 -42.48 120.98 -87.94
N ASP A 297 -41.24 120.88 -88.42
CA ASP A 297 -40.64 121.80 -89.38
C ASP A 297 -41.42 121.77 -90.71
N GLN A 298 -41.78 120.59 -91.23
CA GLN A 298 -42.62 120.46 -92.42
C GLN A 298 -44.04 121.02 -92.22
N GLN A 299 -44.64 120.85 -91.04
CA GLN A 299 -45.93 121.42 -90.71
C GLN A 299 -45.87 122.95 -90.66
N SER A 300 -44.85 123.54 -90.03
CA SER A 300 -44.67 125.00 -90.01
C SER A 300 -44.38 125.57 -91.41
N ALA A 301 -43.61 124.86 -92.25
CA ALA A 301 -43.38 125.21 -93.65
C ALA A 301 -44.69 125.17 -94.47
N LYS A 302 -45.54 124.16 -94.24
CA LYS A 302 -46.88 124.06 -94.86
C LYS A 302 -47.78 125.21 -94.41
N GLU A 303 -47.81 125.56 -93.13
CA GLU A 303 -48.60 126.69 -92.62
C GLU A 303 -48.14 128.02 -93.22
N ASN A 304 -46.83 128.22 -93.38
CA ASN A 304 -46.27 129.40 -94.05
C ASN A 304 -46.65 129.45 -95.53
N LEU A 305 -46.67 128.31 -96.24
CA LEU A 305 -47.14 128.22 -97.63
C LEU A 305 -48.64 128.50 -97.76
N ILE A 306 -49.46 128.06 -96.80
CA ILE A 306 -50.90 128.37 -96.77
C ILE A 306 -51.11 129.87 -96.55
N ARG A 307 -50.36 130.49 -95.63
CA ARG A 307 -50.42 131.95 -95.41
C ARG A 307 -49.98 132.73 -96.65
N ALA A 308 -48.91 132.30 -97.31
CA ALA A 308 -48.45 132.93 -98.56
C ALA A 308 -49.49 132.80 -99.70
N ASN A 309 -50.16 131.65 -99.80
CA ASN A 309 -51.26 131.46 -100.77
C ASN A 309 -52.47 132.35 -100.46
N ALA A 310 -52.82 132.52 -99.18
CA ALA A 310 -53.92 133.39 -98.78
C ALA A 310 -53.64 134.87 -99.15
N VAL A 311 -52.39 135.33 -98.98
CA VAL A 311 -51.97 136.68 -99.38
C VAL A 311 -51.99 136.84 -100.91
N LEU A 312 -51.53 135.83 -101.67
CA LEU A 312 -51.60 135.84 -103.14
C LEU A 312 -53.04 135.81 -103.67
N GLN A 313 -53.94 135.06 -103.03
CA GLN A 313 -55.37 135.06 -103.36
C GLN A 313 -56.01 136.43 -103.10
N GLN A 314 -55.66 137.08 -101.99
CA GLN A 314 -56.14 138.42 -101.67
C GLN A 314 -55.63 139.48 -102.67
N GLN A 315 -54.38 139.35 -103.15
CA GLN A 315 -53.84 140.20 -104.21
C GLN A 315 -54.52 139.97 -105.58
N LEU A 316 -54.88 138.72 -105.90
CA LEU A 316 -55.62 138.39 -107.12
C LEU A 316 -57.06 138.92 -107.09
N GLU A 317 -57.73 138.88 -105.93
CA GLU A 317 -59.07 139.47 -105.77
C GLU A 317 -59.05 141.01 -105.87
N GLN A 318 -58.00 141.66 -105.36
CA GLN A 318 -57.79 143.10 -105.54
C GLN A 318 -57.58 143.47 -107.02
N CYS A 319 -56.72 142.75 -107.75
CA CYS A 319 -56.55 142.97 -109.19
C CYS A 319 -57.81 142.65 -110.01
N ALA A 320 -58.63 141.68 -109.59
CA ALA A 320 -59.90 141.37 -110.26
C ALA A 320 -60.94 142.48 -110.05
N GLN A 321 -61.01 143.08 -108.86
CA GLN A 321 -61.88 144.21 -108.55
C GLN A 321 -61.48 145.48 -109.31
N GLU A 322 -60.18 145.78 -109.41
CA GLU A 322 -59.66 146.90 -110.21
C GLU A 322 -59.99 146.74 -111.71
N ARG A 323 -59.89 145.52 -112.24
CA ARG A 323 -60.24 145.19 -113.63
C ARG A 323 -61.74 145.32 -113.91
N GLN A 324 -62.59 144.95 -112.95
CA GLN A 324 -64.05 145.07 -113.07
C GLN A 324 -64.50 146.54 -113.03
N GLN A 325 -63.86 147.39 -112.21
CA GLN A 325 -64.11 148.83 -112.16
C GLN A 325 -63.70 149.54 -113.47
N LEU A 326 -62.56 149.15 -114.07
CA LEU A 326 -62.13 149.66 -115.38
C LEU A 326 -63.05 149.23 -116.53
N GLN A 327 -63.60 148.00 -116.47
CA GLN A 327 -64.56 147.52 -117.47
C GLN A 327 -65.92 148.23 -117.38
N GLN A 328 -66.38 148.58 -116.18
CA GLN A 328 -67.61 149.36 -115.99
C GLN A 328 -67.45 150.82 -116.45
N ALA A 329 -66.27 151.42 -116.27
CA ALA A 329 -65.95 152.76 -116.79
C ALA A 329 -65.92 152.81 -118.33
N LEU A 330 -65.40 151.77 -119.00
CA LEU A 330 -65.39 151.65 -120.47
C LEU A 330 -66.79 151.48 -121.07
N ALA A 331 -67.68 150.74 -120.42
CA ALA A 331 -69.06 150.54 -120.88
C ALA A 331 -69.92 151.81 -120.76
N GLN A 332 -69.67 152.66 -119.77
CA GLN A 332 -70.33 153.96 -119.60
C GLN A 332 -69.90 154.98 -120.66
N LEU A 333 -68.65 154.93 -121.13
CA LEU A 333 -68.18 155.76 -122.26
C LEU A 333 -68.75 155.29 -123.61
N GLN A 334 -68.91 153.97 -123.82
CA GLN A 334 -69.50 153.44 -125.05
C GLN A 334 -70.99 153.79 -125.22
N THR A 335 -71.74 153.85 -124.13
CA THR A 335 -73.15 154.28 -124.15
C THR A 335 -73.32 155.78 -124.38
N GLN A 336 -72.36 156.61 -123.96
CA GLN A 336 -72.35 158.04 -124.24
C GLN A 336 -72.05 158.37 -125.71
N ILE A 337 -71.21 157.57 -126.39
CA ILE A 337 -70.87 157.75 -127.82
C ILE A 337 -72.03 157.34 -128.74
N GLN A 338 -72.76 156.27 -128.41
CA GLN A 338 -73.92 155.83 -129.21
C GLN A 338 -75.11 156.80 -129.14
N ALA A 339 -75.31 157.48 -128.01
CA ALA A 339 -76.36 158.49 -127.86
C ALA A 339 -76.08 159.77 -128.68
N GLN A 340 -74.81 160.12 -128.90
CA GLN A 340 -74.44 161.29 -129.71
C GLN A 340 -74.59 161.04 -131.23
N LEU A 341 -74.37 159.81 -131.70
CA LEU A 341 -74.51 159.48 -133.13
C LEU A 341 -75.97 159.44 -133.61
N GLN A 342 -76.93 159.17 -132.72
CA GLN A 342 -78.37 159.21 -133.03
C GLN A 342 -78.94 160.64 -133.12
N ALA A 343 -78.21 161.66 -132.63
CA ALA A 343 -78.64 163.06 -132.69
C ALA A 343 -78.22 163.77 -133.99
N GLU A 344 -77.15 163.35 -134.67
CA GLU A 344 -76.66 164.01 -135.90
C GLU A 344 -77.37 163.54 -137.18
N LEU A 345 -77.93 162.33 -137.21
CA LEU A 345 -78.57 161.78 -138.41
C LEU A 345 -80.02 162.26 -138.60
N THR A 346 -80.71 162.71 -137.56
CA THR A 346 -82.05 163.35 -137.66
C THR A 346 -81.97 164.81 -138.10
N ALA A 347 -80.80 165.46 -137.99
CA ALA A 347 -80.59 166.85 -138.42
C ALA A 347 -80.32 167.00 -139.94
N ARG A 348 -79.98 165.93 -140.67
CA ARG A 348 -79.74 165.96 -142.13
C ARG A 348 -80.93 165.49 -142.98
N GLN A 349 -82.13 165.45 -142.40
CA GLN A 349 -83.39 165.30 -143.15
C GLN A 349 -84.02 166.64 -143.61
N HIS A 350 -83.37 167.80 -143.41
CA HIS A 350 -84.01 169.11 -143.65
C HIS A 350 -83.26 170.14 -144.53
N ALA A 351 -82.17 169.81 -145.24
CA ALA A 351 -81.37 170.86 -145.93
C ALA A 351 -80.79 170.56 -147.33
N ALA A 352 -81.43 169.76 -148.20
CA ALA A 352 -81.02 169.72 -149.62
C ALA A 352 -82.12 169.21 -150.57
N ALA A 353 -82.97 170.12 -151.04
CA ALA A 353 -83.63 170.04 -152.35
C ALA A 353 -83.55 171.42 -153.01
N ALA A 354 -83.08 171.46 -154.28
CA ALA A 354 -82.87 172.58 -155.21
C ALA A 354 -81.51 173.30 -155.10
N GLN A 355 -80.65 173.34 -156.12
CA GLN A 355 -80.81 173.28 -157.59
C GLN A 355 -79.88 172.18 -158.18
N GLY A 356 -80.14 171.45 -159.26
CA GLY A 356 -81.13 171.56 -160.33
C GLY A 356 -80.43 171.26 -161.67
N GLU A 357 -80.71 170.06 -162.22
CA GLU A 357 -80.39 169.55 -163.58
C GLU A 357 -78.96 169.10 -163.93
N ALA A 358 -78.87 167.86 -164.40
CA ALA A 358 -77.75 167.34 -165.19
C ALA A 358 -77.75 168.01 -166.59
N PRO A 359 -76.64 168.03 -167.34
CA PRO A 359 -76.59 167.01 -168.38
C PRO A 359 -75.16 166.55 -168.76
N ASP A 360 -74.90 165.25 -168.67
CA ASP A 360 -74.83 164.34 -169.83
C ASP A 360 -73.74 163.25 -169.69
N SER A 361 -74.15 162.03 -170.05
CA SER A 361 -73.40 161.01 -170.79
C SER A 361 -72.07 160.40 -170.29
N THR A 362 -71.95 159.12 -170.65
CA THR A 362 -70.76 158.25 -170.77
C THR A 362 -70.03 157.88 -169.46
N GLY A 363 -70.31 156.71 -168.91
CA GLY A 363 -71.20 155.65 -169.37
C GLY A 363 -71.33 154.57 -168.31
#